data_AF-A0A923NCP8-F1
#
_entry.id   AF-A0A923NCP8-F1
#
_cell.length_a   1.000
_cell.length_b   1.000
_cell.length_c   1.000
_cell.angle_alpha   90.00
_cell.angle_beta   90.00
_cell.angle_gamma   90.00
#
_symmetry.space_group_name_H-M   'P 1'
#
loop_
_entity.id
_entity.type
_entity.pdbx_description
1 polymer ?
#
loop_
_entity_poly.entity_id
_entity_poly.type
_entity_poly.pdbx_seq_one_letter_code
_entity_poly.pdbx_strand_id
1 'polypeptide(L)'
;MGEISNLEYKMTWIDHLDVLYGSFIRRNDPDEWFYFLRRPEFAQKEKALEISHEILRYVLTYGLISRKIVQLLEDTFHYLDQEEYFLDTYSLGMFDHYRQDLLTWEEFPPYRLFEPLDENANYDQFLVMFAELYGTDPSDEEQYLQNLKNLQNTGITHPYIALAECHFFLAKKEYAKALEALRGMENSYDKFYAAGDIFMDLGMYPEAEEQFEAAEKLHPAGYDRNLLYGIFFSKYYGGKWQEAKDFAERAENMGYEPFVMPLKLKLLEDSCKKLLGDRNVEELSEDECLVVCEYVMLTGQYDQAVSYTHL
;
A
#
# COMPACT_ATOMS: atom_id res chain seq x y z
N MET A 1 2.78 25.33 21.49
CA MET A 1 3.13 25.10 22.90
C MET A 1 1.97 25.55 23.78
N GLY A 2 0.94 24.72 23.89
CA GLY A 2 -0.14 24.93 24.86
C GLY A 2 0.36 24.53 26.25
N GLU A 3 -0.03 25.28 27.29
CA GLU A 3 0.23 24.93 28.68
C GLU A 3 -0.53 23.65 29.03
N ILE A 4 0.13 22.49 28.92
CA ILE A 4 -0.35 21.24 29.50
C ILE A 4 -0.36 21.45 31.02
N SER A 5 -1.57 21.51 31.58
CA SER A 5 -1.77 21.85 32.99
C SER A 5 -1.21 20.74 33.90
N ASN A 6 -0.66 21.14 35.05
CA ASN A 6 -0.17 20.30 36.17
C ASN A 6 -1.17 19.24 36.71
N LEU A 7 -2.34 19.06 36.08
CA LEU A 7 -3.37 18.08 36.43
C LEU A 7 -3.07 16.67 35.91
N GLU A 8 -2.40 16.51 34.77
CA GLU A 8 -2.20 15.17 34.17
C GLU A 8 -1.17 14.30 34.91
N TYR A 9 -0.23 14.92 35.63
CA TYR A 9 0.64 14.21 36.59
C TYR A 9 -0.11 13.68 37.82
N LYS A 10 -1.34 14.14 38.07
CA LYS A 10 -2.20 13.61 39.15
C LYS A 10 -3.09 12.46 38.68
N MET A 11 -3.21 12.25 37.37
CA MET A 11 -3.90 11.10 36.81
C MET A 11 -3.06 9.84 37.02
N THR A 12 -3.72 8.69 37.11
CA THR A 12 -3.01 7.42 36.95
C THR A 12 -2.45 7.34 35.52
N TRP A 13 -1.40 6.53 35.30
CA TRP A 13 -0.83 6.39 33.95
C TRP A 13 -1.86 5.84 32.94
N ILE A 14 -2.81 4.99 33.39
CA ILE A 14 -3.83 4.42 32.51
C ILE A 14 -4.89 5.47 32.14
N ASP A 15 -5.36 6.29 33.09
CA ASP A 15 -6.31 7.37 32.79
C ASP A 15 -5.68 8.40 31.85
N HIS A 16 -4.37 8.67 32.01
CA HIS A 16 -3.65 9.56 31.11
C HIS A 16 -3.52 8.96 29.70
N LEU A 17 -3.28 7.64 29.59
CA LEU A 17 -3.23 6.94 28.31
C LEU A 17 -4.58 7.00 27.60
N ASP A 18 -5.68 6.78 28.33
CA ASP A 18 -7.04 6.90 27.81
C ASP A 18 -7.33 8.29 27.25
N VAL A 19 -6.96 9.34 27.97
CA VAL A 19 -7.18 10.72 27.53
C VAL A 19 -6.29 11.08 26.34
N LEU A 20 -5.02 10.66 26.36
CA LEU A 20 -4.07 10.86 25.25
C LEU A 20 -4.60 10.18 23.99
N TYR A 21 -4.93 8.89 24.07
CA TYR A 21 -5.36 8.10 22.92
C TYR A 21 -6.77 8.46 22.44
N GLY A 22 -7.65 8.91 23.35
CA GLY A 22 -9.00 9.35 23.00
C GLY A 22 -9.05 10.63 22.16
N SER A 23 -7.94 11.38 22.05
CA SER A 23 -7.86 12.58 21.22
C SER A 23 -7.09 12.29 19.93
N PHE A 24 -7.74 12.46 18.77
CA PHE A 24 -7.09 12.33 17.46
C PHE A 24 -5.86 13.22 17.34
N ILE A 25 -5.94 14.46 17.82
CA ILE A 25 -4.85 15.42 17.75
C ILE A 25 -3.70 14.97 18.64
N ARG A 26 -3.97 14.69 19.93
CA ARG A 26 -2.91 14.37 20.90
C ARG A 26 -2.23 13.04 20.61
N ARG A 27 -2.99 11.99 20.28
CA ARG A 27 -2.40 10.68 19.97
C ARG A 27 -1.53 10.70 18.72
N ASN A 28 -1.69 11.71 17.87
CA ASN A 28 -0.89 11.93 16.67
C ASN A 28 0.16 13.05 16.83
N ASP A 29 0.41 13.50 18.06
CA ASP A 29 1.44 14.49 18.39
C ASP A 29 2.63 13.83 19.13
N PRO A 30 3.84 13.80 18.54
CA PRO A 30 5.01 13.26 19.22
C PRO A 30 5.31 13.90 20.58
N ASP A 31 5.04 15.19 20.75
CA ASP A 31 5.34 15.91 21.99
C ASP A 31 4.49 15.40 23.16
N GLU A 32 3.24 15.05 22.89
CA GLU A 32 2.31 14.44 23.86
C GLU A 32 2.81 13.06 24.31
N TRP A 33 3.34 12.25 23.38
CA TRP A 33 3.94 10.95 23.70
C TRP A 33 5.25 11.11 24.48
N PHE A 34 6.13 12.03 24.09
CA PHE A 34 7.35 12.31 24.85
C PHE A 34 7.04 12.76 26.28
N TYR A 35 5.96 13.53 26.47
CA TYR A 35 5.49 13.90 27.79
C TYR A 35 4.98 12.68 28.58
N PHE A 36 4.13 11.84 27.97
CA PHE A 36 3.64 10.61 28.59
C PHE A 36 4.77 9.66 29.02
N LEU A 37 5.79 9.49 28.18
CA LEU A 37 6.91 8.58 28.41
C LEU A 37 7.92 9.08 29.48
N ARG A 38 7.82 10.34 29.92
CA ARG A 38 8.64 10.90 31.01
C ARG A 38 8.07 10.66 32.41
N ARG A 39 6.98 9.91 32.51
CA ARG A 39 6.33 9.62 33.78
C ARG A 39 7.23 8.79 34.71
N PRO A 40 7.21 9.04 36.03
CA PRO A 40 8.09 8.36 36.99
C PRO A 40 7.89 6.84 37.04
N GLU A 41 6.72 6.35 36.64
CA GLU A 41 6.40 4.93 36.53
C GLU A 41 7.38 4.19 35.59
N PHE A 42 7.91 4.86 34.55
CA PHE A 42 8.90 4.28 33.63
C PHE A 42 10.29 4.08 34.26
N ALA A 43 10.55 4.63 35.46
CA ALA A 43 11.80 4.36 36.19
C ALA A 43 11.84 2.95 36.81
N GLN A 44 10.70 2.27 36.90
CA GLN A 44 10.59 0.89 37.40
C GLN A 44 10.45 -0.07 36.22
N LYS A 45 11.39 -1.02 36.07
CA LYS A 45 11.46 -1.89 34.89
C LYS A 45 10.18 -2.69 34.65
N GLU A 46 9.65 -3.31 35.70
CA GLU A 46 8.44 -4.13 35.63
C GLU A 46 7.23 -3.29 35.22
N LYS A 47 7.14 -2.06 35.75
CA LYS A 47 6.06 -1.15 35.44
C LYS A 47 6.17 -0.56 34.04
N ALA A 48 7.39 -0.25 33.59
CA ALA A 48 7.65 0.20 32.23
C ALA A 48 7.24 -0.87 31.20
N LEU A 49 7.53 -2.15 31.48
CA LEU A 49 7.13 -3.26 30.63
C LEU A 49 5.59 -3.42 30.57
N GLU A 50 4.92 -3.36 31.72
CA GLU A 50 3.45 -3.38 31.80
C GLU A 50 2.82 -2.25 30.98
N ILE A 51 3.32 -1.02 31.12
CA ILE A 51 2.80 0.15 30.41
C ILE A 51 3.08 0.02 28.91
N SER A 52 4.27 -0.46 28.52
CA SER A 52 4.62 -0.70 27.12
C SER A 52 3.65 -1.69 26.47
N HIS A 53 3.40 -2.82 27.11
CA HIS A 53 2.46 -3.83 26.59
C HIS A 53 1.02 -3.29 26.49
N GLU A 54 0.61 -2.45 27.43
CA GLU A 54 -0.70 -1.80 27.37
C GLU A 54 -0.79 -0.79 26.22
N ILE A 55 0.25 0.01 25.98
CA ILE A 55 0.30 0.91 24.82
C ILE A 55 0.19 0.11 23.52
N LEU A 56 0.94 -0.99 23.39
CA LEU A 56 0.85 -1.87 22.22
C LEU A 56 -0.58 -2.38 22.03
N ARG A 57 -1.25 -2.79 23.10
CA ARG A 57 -2.66 -3.21 23.05
C ARG A 57 -3.57 -2.11 22.47
N TYR A 58 -3.40 -0.85 22.87
CA TYR A 58 -4.17 0.26 22.31
C TYR A 58 -3.91 0.44 20.83
N VAL A 59 -2.63 0.45 20.42
CA VAL A 59 -2.22 0.58 19.02
C VAL A 59 -2.86 -0.51 18.14
N LEU A 60 -2.85 -1.76 18.59
CA LEU A 60 -3.40 -2.89 17.83
C LEU A 60 -4.93 -2.97 17.87
N THR A 61 -5.57 -2.55 18.96
CA THR A 61 -7.02 -2.71 19.15
C THR A 61 -7.81 -1.56 18.53
N TYR A 62 -7.33 -0.33 18.72
CA TYR A 62 -8.07 0.87 18.34
C TYR A 62 -7.53 1.52 17.06
N GLY A 63 -6.24 1.31 16.75
CA GLY A 63 -5.62 1.84 15.55
C GLY A 63 -5.77 3.35 15.41
N LEU A 64 -5.87 3.83 14.16
CA LEU A 64 -6.05 5.25 13.84
C LEU A 64 -5.00 6.18 14.45
N ILE A 65 -3.75 5.69 14.47
CA ILE A 65 -2.56 6.37 14.96
C ILE A 65 -1.55 6.47 13.80
N SER A 66 -0.90 7.61 13.68
CA SER A 66 0.02 7.91 12.58
C SER A 66 1.29 7.07 12.70
N ARG A 67 1.82 6.67 11.55
CA ARG A 67 3.06 5.89 11.45
C ARG A 67 4.21 6.52 12.21
N LYS A 68 4.33 7.86 12.20
CA LYS A 68 5.38 8.58 12.95
C LYS A 68 5.36 8.28 14.46
N ILE A 69 4.17 8.06 15.02
CA ILE A 69 4.01 7.72 16.43
C ILE A 69 4.27 6.23 16.64
N VAL A 70 3.80 5.37 15.75
CA VAL A 70 4.13 3.94 15.79
C VAL A 70 5.64 3.74 15.76
N GLN A 71 6.36 4.47 14.89
CA GLN A 71 7.82 4.47 14.83
C GLN A 71 8.46 4.97 16.13
N LEU A 72 7.95 6.07 16.72
CA LEU A 72 8.45 6.56 18.01
C LEU A 72 8.32 5.49 19.10
N LEU A 73 7.18 4.79 19.13
CA LEU A 73 6.92 3.71 20.09
C LEU A 73 7.82 2.50 19.82
N GLU A 74 8.03 2.13 18.55
CA GLU A 74 8.97 1.08 18.16
C GLU A 74 10.40 1.41 18.57
N ASP A 75 10.86 2.62 18.32
CA ASP A 75 12.21 3.08 18.70
C ASP A 75 12.40 3.10 20.23
N THR A 76 11.29 3.23 20.98
CA THR A 76 11.31 3.29 22.45
C THR A 76 11.23 1.90 23.08
N PHE A 77 10.40 1.00 22.52
CA PHE A 77 10.03 -0.27 23.17
C PHE A 77 10.49 -1.52 22.41
N HIS A 78 10.95 -1.38 21.16
CA HIS A 78 11.43 -2.46 20.31
C HIS A 78 10.44 -3.63 20.26
N TYR A 79 9.20 -3.38 19.85
CA TYR A 79 8.17 -4.43 19.85
C TYR A 79 8.48 -5.54 18.86
N LEU A 80 9.18 -5.25 17.77
CA LEU A 80 9.61 -6.28 16.82
C LEU A 80 10.63 -7.26 17.43
N ASP A 81 11.42 -6.83 18.41
CA ASP A 81 12.35 -7.71 19.14
C ASP A 81 11.62 -8.60 20.17
N GLN A 82 10.33 -8.34 20.42
CA GLN A 82 9.47 -9.05 21.36
C GLN A 82 8.51 -10.03 20.66
N GLU A 83 8.94 -10.67 19.56
CA GLU A 83 8.13 -11.57 18.73
C GLU A 83 7.43 -12.67 19.57
N GLU A 84 8.15 -13.32 20.50
CA GLU A 84 7.57 -14.37 21.36
C GLU A 84 6.37 -13.87 22.16
N TYR A 85 6.50 -12.73 22.83
CA TYR A 85 5.38 -12.11 23.57
C TYR A 85 4.21 -11.76 22.64
N PHE A 86 4.53 -11.22 21.46
CA PHE A 86 3.55 -10.80 20.48
C PHE A 86 2.73 -11.99 19.97
N LEU A 87 3.39 -13.09 19.64
CA LEU A 87 2.76 -14.31 19.14
C LEU A 87 1.98 -15.05 20.24
N ASP A 88 2.46 -15.04 21.48
CA ASP A 88 1.77 -15.65 22.62
C ASP A 88 0.51 -14.88 23.05
N THR A 89 0.55 -13.55 22.93
CA THR A 89 -0.53 -12.66 23.38
C THR A 89 -1.54 -12.37 22.26
N TYR A 90 -1.06 -12.28 21.02
CA TYR A 90 -1.83 -11.91 19.84
C TYR A 90 -1.76 -13.02 18.79
N SER A 91 -1.54 -12.67 17.52
CA SER A 91 -1.45 -13.64 16.42
C SER A 91 -0.37 -13.20 15.43
N LEU A 92 0.11 -14.13 14.61
CA LEU A 92 1.02 -13.83 13.50
C LEU A 92 0.44 -12.73 12.59
N GLY A 93 -0.87 -12.76 12.33
CA GLY A 93 -1.53 -11.74 11.53
C GLY A 93 -1.48 -10.35 12.17
N MET A 94 -1.58 -10.25 13.50
CA MET A 94 -1.44 -8.97 14.20
C MET A 94 0.01 -8.48 14.24
N PHE A 95 0.98 -9.40 14.35
CA PHE A 95 2.39 -9.07 14.25
C PHE A 95 2.74 -8.53 12.86
N ASP A 96 2.25 -9.20 11.81
CA ASP A 96 2.41 -8.73 10.44
C ASP A 96 1.69 -7.40 10.19
N HIS A 97 0.48 -7.22 10.72
CA HIS A 97 -0.25 -5.94 10.65
C HIS A 97 0.56 -4.80 11.29
N TYR A 98 1.12 -5.00 12.47
CA TYR A 98 1.97 -3.99 13.11
C TYR A 98 3.21 -3.67 12.27
N ARG A 99 3.92 -4.70 11.83
CA ARG A 99 5.19 -4.57 11.10
C ARG A 99 5.01 -3.97 9.70
N GLN A 100 4.03 -4.45 8.96
CA GLN A 100 3.79 -4.03 7.57
C GLN A 100 2.90 -2.79 7.56
N ASP A 101 1.70 -2.86 8.11
CA ASP A 101 0.69 -1.83 7.88
C ASP A 101 0.94 -0.57 8.72
N LEU A 102 1.24 -0.74 10.02
CA LEU A 102 1.35 0.41 10.94
C LEU A 102 2.75 1.05 10.94
N LEU A 103 3.81 0.25 10.81
CA LEU A 103 5.18 0.74 10.93
C LEU A 103 5.82 1.09 9.58
N THR A 104 5.48 0.37 8.51
CA THR A 104 6.15 0.53 7.21
C THR A 104 5.46 1.57 6.32
N TRP A 105 4.14 1.62 6.31
CA TRP A 105 3.37 2.49 5.42
C TRP A 105 2.91 3.78 6.10
N GLU A 106 2.86 4.89 5.34
CA GLU A 106 2.13 6.07 5.81
C GLU A 106 0.66 5.70 5.93
N GLU A 107 -0.01 6.18 6.97
CA GLU A 107 -1.42 5.92 7.17
C GLU A 107 -2.27 6.40 5.98
N PHE A 108 -3.32 5.64 5.66
CA PHE A 108 -4.25 5.99 4.59
C PHE A 108 -5.63 6.34 5.17
N PRO A 109 -6.14 7.56 4.96
CA PRO A 109 -5.49 8.68 4.27
C PRO A 109 -4.37 9.32 5.13
N PRO A 110 -3.41 10.07 4.54
CA PRO A 110 -2.31 10.70 5.29
C PRO A 110 -2.79 11.73 6.32
N TYR A 111 -2.54 11.51 7.62
CA TYR A 111 -3.14 12.37 8.67
C TYR A 111 -2.61 13.79 8.67
N ARG A 112 -1.40 14.01 8.15
CA ARG A 112 -0.79 15.35 7.99
C ARG A 112 -1.59 16.29 7.06
N LEU A 113 -2.55 15.77 6.30
CA LEU A 113 -3.36 16.55 5.36
C LEU A 113 -4.71 17.01 5.93
N PHE A 114 -5.01 16.70 7.20
CA PHE A 114 -6.19 17.24 7.90
C PHE A 114 -6.03 18.69 8.40
N GLU A 115 -5.01 19.42 7.96
CA GLU A 115 -4.66 20.76 8.45
C GLU A 115 -5.60 21.88 7.92
N PRO A 116 -6.10 22.79 8.79
CA PRO A 116 -5.91 22.83 10.23
C PRO A 116 -6.81 21.84 10.98
N LEU A 117 -6.29 21.24 12.06
CA LEU A 117 -7.05 20.35 12.93
C LEU A 117 -8.06 21.12 13.82
N ASP A 118 -9.25 20.54 14.04
CA ASP A 118 -10.31 21.03 14.92
C ASP A 118 -10.53 20.05 16.08
N GLU A 119 -10.30 20.52 17.31
CA GLU A 119 -10.46 19.73 18.54
C GLU A 119 -11.89 19.18 18.76
N ASN A 120 -12.90 19.77 18.12
CA ASN A 120 -14.29 19.34 18.25
C ASN A 120 -14.73 18.38 17.13
N ALA A 121 -13.88 18.16 16.13
CA ALA A 121 -14.20 17.30 15.00
C ALA A 121 -13.98 15.82 15.36
N ASN A 122 -14.90 14.95 14.90
CA ASN A 122 -14.81 13.51 15.13
C ASN A 122 -14.07 12.82 13.98
N TYR A 123 -12.74 12.89 14.01
CA TYR A 123 -11.87 12.26 13.01
C TYR A 123 -11.99 10.75 12.95
N ASP A 124 -12.24 10.08 14.08
CA ASP A 124 -12.40 8.63 14.12
C ASP A 124 -13.61 8.19 13.28
N GLN A 125 -14.73 8.91 13.43
CA GLN A 125 -15.92 8.67 12.62
C GLN A 125 -15.66 8.96 11.14
N PHE A 126 -14.92 10.02 10.82
CA PHE A 126 -14.52 10.30 9.45
C PHE A 126 -13.69 9.17 8.85
N LEU A 127 -12.69 8.67 9.56
CA LEU A 127 -11.78 7.63 9.08
C LEU A 127 -12.51 6.30 8.85
N VAL A 128 -13.47 5.95 9.72
CA VAL A 128 -14.34 4.78 9.50
C VAL A 128 -15.18 4.96 8.23
N MET A 129 -15.85 6.10 8.06
CA MET A 129 -16.66 6.37 6.86
C MET A 129 -15.81 6.47 5.58
N PHE A 130 -14.58 6.94 5.71
CA PHE A 130 -13.63 7.02 4.61
C PHE A 130 -13.21 5.61 4.16
N ALA A 131 -12.90 4.72 5.10
CA ALA A 131 -12.61 3.32 4.78
C ALA A 131 -13.83 2.62 4.15
N GLU A 132 -15.04 2.89 4.63
CA GLU A 132 -16.29 2.38 4.03
C GLU A 132 -16.48 2.86 2.59
N LEU A 133 -16.19 4.15 2.30
CA LEU A 133 -16.24 4.69 0.95
C LEU A 133 -15.27 3.96 0.01
N TYR A 134 -14.03 3.71 0.46
CA TYR A 134 -13.01 3.00 -0.33
C TYR A 134 -13.29 1.49 -0.47
N GLY A 135 -13.97 0.89 0.51
CA GLY A 135 -14.43 -0.49 0.43
C GLY A 135 -15.68 -0.69 -0.42
N THR A 136 -16.31 0.39 -0.87
CA THR A 136 -17.50 0.33 -1.73
C THR A 136 -17.10 -0.02 -3.16
N ASP A 137 -17.81 -0.97 -3.79
CA ASP A 137 -17.66 -1.22 -5.22
C ASP A 137 -18.02 0.06 -5.99
N PRO A 138 -17.07 0.68 -6.72
CA PRO A 138 -17.32 1.95 -7.42
C PRO A 138 -18.34 1.80 -8.57
N SER A 139 -18.70 0.58 -8.98
CA SER A 139 -19.79 0.34 -9.93
C SER A 139 -21.19 0.40 -9.30
N ASP A 140 -21.29 0.29 -7.98
CA ASP A 140 -22.53 0.53 -7.23
C ASP A 140 -22.67 2.03 -6.92
N GLU A 141 -23.18 2.76 -7.92
CA GLU A 141 -23.32 4.22 -7.86
C GLU A 141 -24.21 4.70 -6.71
N GLU A 142 -25.30 3.97 -6.38
CA GLU A 142 -26.21 4.37 -5.31
C GLU A 142 -25.51 4.30 -3.95
N GLN A 143 -24.85 3.17 -3.67
CA GLN A 143 -24.14 2.97 -2.41
C GLN A 143 -22.94 3.92 -2.29
N TYR A 144 -22.18 4.11 -3.38
CA TYR A 144 -21.04 5.02 -3.40
C TYR A 144 -21.46 6.45 -3.08
N LEU A 145 -22.49 6.98 -3.76
CA LEU A 145 -22.97 8.34 -3.54
C LEU A 145 -23.56 8.53 -2.13
N GLN A 146 -24.19 7.49 -1.58
CA GLN A 146 -24.69 7.51 -0.20
C GLN A 146 -23.54 7.56 0.82
N ASN A 147 -22.48 6.77 0.62
CA ASN A 147 -21.30 6.77 1.48
C ASN A 147 -20.52 8.09 1.38
N LEU A 148 -20.37 8.63 0.18
CA LEU A 148 -19.75 9.94 -0.04
C LEU A 148 -20.53 11.05 0.68
N LYS A 149 -21.86 11.03 0.60
CA LYS A 149 -22.72 11.97 1.33
C LYS A 149 -22.59 11.81 2.85
N ASN A 150 -22.52 10.59 3.36
CA ASN A 150 -22.31 10.33 4.78
C ASN A 150 -20.98 10.90 5.26
N LEU A 151 -19.90 10.66 4.49
CA LEU A 151 -18.58 11.21 4.78
C LEU A 151 -18.59 12.75 4.77
N GLN A 152 -19.23 13.37 3.77
CA GLN A 152 -19.37 14.83 3.70
C GLN A 152 -20.15 15.42 4.88
N ASN A 153 -21.12 14.69 5.44
CA ASN A 153 -21.89 15.13 6.60
C ASN A 153 -21.07 15.21 7.90
N THR A 154 -19.87 14.63 7.93
CA THR A 154 -18.94 14.81 9.07
C THR A 154 -18.41 16.25 9.16
N GLY A 155 -18.50 17.03 8.08
CA GLY A 155 -17.92 18.37 7.98
C GLY A 155 -16.40 18.39 7.84
N ILE A 156 -15.74 17.23 7.82
CA ILE A 156 -14.29 17.09 7.63
C ILE A 156 -14.03 16.87 6.13
N THR A 157 -13.06 17.61 5.58
CA THR A 157 -12.61 17.47 4.19
C THR A 157 -11.20 16.93 4.16
N HIS A 158 -10.91 16.06 3.18
CA HIS A 158 -9.58 15.52 2.98
C HIS A 158 -9.26 15.39 1.48
N PRO A 159 -8.04 15.76 1.00
CA PRO A 159 -7.70 15.69 -0.43
C PRO A 159 -7.87 14.31 -1.07
N TYR A 160 -7.67 13.24 -0.30
CA TYR A 160 -7.84 11.85 -0.78
C TYR A 160 -9.30 11.44 -1.03
N ILE A 161 -10.29 12.29 -0.73
CA ILE A 161 -11.65 12.08 -1.25
C ILE A 161 -11.63 12.13 -2.79
N ALA A 162 -10.78 12.98 -3.39
CA ALA A 162 -10.66 13.09 -4.83
C ALA A 162 -10.11 11.82 -5.50
N LEU A 163 -9.30 11.03 -4.80
CA LEU A 163 -8.84 9.72 -5.28
C LEU A 163 -9.99 8.69 -5.29
N ALA A 164 -10.89 8.72 -4.28
CA ALA A 164 -12.10 7.90 -4.31
C ALA A 164 -13.00 8.30 -5.49
N GLU A 165 -13.16 9.60 -5.75
CA GLU A 165 -13.92 10.13 -6.89
C GLU A 165 -13.27 9.70 -8.22
N CYS A 166 -11.94 9.71 -8.30
CA CYS A 166 -11.20 9.19 -9.44
C CYS A 166 -11.54 7.74 -9.74
N HIS A 167 -11.51 6.85 -8.73
CA HIS A 167 -11.87 5.44 -8.89
C HIS A 167 -13.34 5.25 -9.31
N PHE A 168 -14.26 6.06 -8.77
CA PHE A 168 -15.65 6.07 -9.19
C PHE A 168 -15.81 6.45 -10.68
N PHE A 169 -15.16 7.51 -11.14
CA PHE A 169 -15.21 7.90 -12.55
C PHE A 169 -14.50 6.90 -13.47
N LEU A 170 -13.42 6.28 -13.01
CA LEU A 170 -12.70 5.23 -13.73
C LEU A 170 -13.60 4.00 -13.96
N ALA A 171 -14.35 3.55 -12.95
CA ALA A 171 -15.31 2.44 -13.08
C ALA A 171 -16.39 2.72 -14.14
N LYS A 172 -16.73 3.99 -14.36
CA LYS A 172 -17.68 4.45 -15.39
C LYS A 172 -17.01 4.77 -16.74
N LYS A 173 -15.69 4.58 -16.86
CA LYS A 173 -14.87 4.94 -18.02
C LYS A 173 -14.93 6.43 -18.37
N GLU A 174 -15.21 7.28 -17.39
CA GLU A 174 -15.24 8.74 -17.51
C GLU A 174 -13.83 9.32 -17.28
N TYR A 175 -12.85 8.88 -18.08
CA TYR A 175 -11.42 9.12 -17.86
C TYR A 175 -11.02 10.58 -17.67
N ALA A 176 -11.65 11.51 -18.39
CA ALA A 176 -11.38 12.94 -18.25
C ALA A 176 -11.76 13.48 -16.87
N LYS A 177 -12.87 13.01 -16.28
CA LYS A 177 -13.26 13.40 -14.92
C LYS A 177 -12.38 12.74 -13.87
N ALA A 178 -11.99 11.48 -14.10
CA ALA A 178 -11.07 10.77 -13.23
C ALA A 178 -9.72 11.53 -13.12
N LEU A 179 -9.14 11.93 -14.25
CA LEU A 179 -7.91 12.73 -14.28
C LEU A 179 -8.08 14.13 -13.65
N GLU A 180 -9.22 14.79 -13.86
CA GLU A 180 -9.47 16.10 -13.25
C GLU A 180 -9.58 16.00 -11.72
N ALA A 181 -10.16 14.92 -11.19
CA ALA A 181 -10.22 14.69 -9.74
C ALA A 181 -8.81 14.63 -9.12
N LEU A 182 -7.86 13.99 -9.80
CA LEU A 182 -6.46 13.90 -9.34
C LEU A 182 -5.69 15.23 -9.39
N ARG A 183 -6.18 16.23 -10.12
CA ARG A 183 -5.42 17.47 -10.40
C ARG A 183 -5.05 18.26 -9.14
N GLY A 184 -5.95 18.29 -8.16
CA GLY A 184 -5.78 19.04 -6.91
C GLY A 184 -5.02 18.28 -5.82
N MET A 185 -4.76 16.99 -6.00
CA MET A 185 -4.00 16.19 -5.04
C MET A 185 -2.51 16.51 -5.10
N GLU A 186 -1.85 16.48 -3.94
CA GLU A 186 -0.39 16.48 -3.91
C GLU A 186 0.18 15.25 -4.65
N ASN A 187 1.43 15.33 -5.07
CA ASN A 187 2.08 14.19 -5.72
C ASN A 187 2.32 13.08 -4.69
N SER A 188 1.67 11.95 -4.88
CA SER A 188 1.70 10.79 -4.01
C SER A 188 1.73 9.51 -4.84
N TYR A 189 2.07 8.40 -4.19
CA TYR A 189 2.01 7.08 -4.80
C TYR A 189 0.67 6.81 -5.47
N ASP A 190 -0.41 6.97 -4.70
CA ASP A 190 -1.76 6.61 -5.13
C ASP A 190 -2.23 7.45 -6.32
N LYS A 191 -1.88 8.75 -6.32
CA LYS A 191 -2.19 9.66 -7.42
C LYS A 191 -1.51 9.21 -8.71
N PHE A 192 -0.21 8.93 -8.64
CA PHE A 192 0.56 8.50 -9.81
C PHE A 192 0.10 7.12 -10.28
N TYR A 193 -0.13 6.19 -9.36
CA TYR A 193 -0.64 4.86 -9.68
C TYR A 193 -2.00 4.94 -10.41
N ALA A 194 -2.97 5.68 -9.85
CA ALA A 194 -4.30 5.83 -10.46
C ALA A 194 -4.25 6.53 -11.83
N ALA A 195 -3.38 7.54 -12.00
CA ALA A 195 -3.17 8.17 -13.30
C ALA A 195 -2.56 7.20 -14.32
N GLY A 196 -1.61 6.36 -13.90
CA GLY A 196 -1.02 5.31 -14.72
C GLY A 196 -2.07 4.32 -15.23
N ASP A 197 -2.94 3.83 -14.36
CA ASP A 197 -4.05 2.93 -14.73
C ASP A 197 -5.00 3.58 -15.76
N ILE A 198 -5.34 4.86 -15.59
CA ILE A 198 -6.16 5.60 -16.55
C ILE A 198 -5.47 5.68 -17.93
N PHE A 199 -4.18 5.98 -17.97
CA PHE A 199 -3.44 6.07 -19.23
C PHE A 199 -3.27 4.70 -19.90
N MET A 200 -3.12 3.62 -19.13
CA MET A 200 -3.14 2.25 -19.65
C MET A 200 -4.46 1.95 -20.37
N ASP A 201 -5.59 2.27 -19.73
CA ASP A 201 -6.94 2.08 -20.29
C ASP A 201 -7.17 2.89 -21.58
N LEU A 202 -6.56 4.07 -21.67
CA LEU A 202 -6.59 4.92 -22.87
C LEU A 202 -5.60 4.47 -23.97
N GLY A 203 -4.75 3.48 -23.71
CA GLY A 203 -3.68 3.05 -24.62
C GLY A 203 -2.53 4.06 -24.74
N MET A 204 -2.44 5.00 -23.80
CA MET A 204 -1.40 6.02 -23.70
C MET A 204 -0.21 5.48 -22.90
N TYR A 205 0.45 4.46 -23.44
CA TYR A 205 1.46 3.70 -22.71
C TYR A 205 2.70 4.51 -22.27
N PRO A 206 3.25 5.46 -23.06
CA PRO A 206 4.36 6.30 -22.62
C PRO A 206 3.99 7.18 -21.41
N GLU A 207 2.78 7.74 -21.40
CA GLU A 207 2.27 8.53 -20.28
C GLU A 207 2.01 7.65 -19.05
N ALA A 208 1.45 6.46 -19.24
CA ALA A 208 1.26 5.49 -18.16
C ALA A 208 2.59 5.09 -17.51
N GLU A 209 3.62 4.82 -18.33
CA GLU A 209 4.97 4.51 -17.87
C GLU A 209 5.55 5.66 -17.02
N GLU A 210 5.43 6.92 -17.47
CA GLU A 210 5.89 8.07 -16.71
C GLU A 210 5.21 8.14 -15.33
N GLN A 211 3.90 7.89 -15.26
CA GLN A 211 3.17 7.89 -14.00
C GLN A 211 3.61 6.73 -13.09
N PHE A 212 3.71 5.50 -13.59
CA PHE A 212 4.15 4.38 -12.77
C PHE A 212 5.61 4.52 -12.31
N GLU A 213 6.51 5.04 -13.13
CA GLU A 213 7.88 5.33 -12.69
C GLU A 213 7.93 6.46 -11.64
N ALA A 214 7.00 7.42 -11.69
CA ALA A 214 6.85 8.42 -10.63
C ALA A 214 6.34 7.79 -9.32
N ALA A 215 5.44 6.82 -9.39
CA ALA A 215 5.01 6.02 -8.23
C ALA A 215 6.18 5.18 -7.68
N GLU A 216 6.97 4.52 -8.53
CA GLU A 216 8.15 3.72 -8.14
C GLU A 216 9.20 4.54 -7.39
N LYS A 217 9.39 5.81 -7.75
CA LYS A 217 10.32 6.73 -7.07
C LYS A 217 9.90 7.05 -5.64
N LEU A 218 8.59 7.06 -5.37
CA LEU A 218 8.07 7.29 -4.02
C LEU A 218 8.07 5.99 -3.21
N HIS A 219 7.68 4.88 -3.85
CA HIS A 219 7.65 3.56 -3.23
C HIS A 219 8.21 2.53 -4.22
N PRO A 220 9.39 1.94 -3.94
CA PRO A 220 10.00 0.98 -4.85
C PRO A 220 9.04 -0.19 -5.18
N ALA A 221 8.85 -0.45 -6.47
CA ALA A 221 7.87 -1.41 -7.03
C ALA A 221 8.04 -2.85 -6.53
N GLY A 222 9.19 -3.18 -5.92
CA GLY A 222 9.41 -4.47 -5.31
C GLY A 222 8.37 -4.85 -4.25
N TYR A 223 7.80 -3.88 -3.56
CA TYR A 223 6.82 -4.13 -2.50
C TYR A 223 5.36 -4.15 -2.98
N ASP A 224 5.08 -3.79 -4.24
CA ASP A 224 3.73 -3.77 -4.80
C ASP A 224 3.68 -4.47 -6.16
N ARG A 225 3.02 -5.64 -6.16
CA ARG A 225 2.80 -6.45 -7.37
C ARG A 225 2.11 -5.66 -8.48
N ASN A 226 1.12 -4.83 -8.14
CA ASN A 226 0.31 -4.13 -9.13
C ASN A 226 1.13 -3.04 -9.82
N LEU A 227 1.97 -2.30 -9.07
CA LEU A 227 2.88 -1.33 -9.68
C LEU A 227 3.91 -2.02 -10.59
N LEU A 228 4.48 -3.14 -10.14
CA LEU A 228 5.39 -3.95 -10.96
C LEU A 228 4.71 -4.32 -12.31
N TYR A 229 3.43 -4.69 -12.27
CA TYR A 229 2.66 -5.04 -13.47
C TYR A 229 2.39 -3.81 -14.33
N GLY A 230 2.01 -2.68 -13.73
CA GLY A 230 1.80 -1.41 -14.43
C GLY A 230 3.02 -0.97 -15.23
N ILE A 231 4.21 -0.97 -14.60
CA ILE A 231 5.48 -0.60 -15.27
C ILE A 231 5.83 -1.59 -16.38
N PHE A 232 5.69 -2.89 -16.12
CA PHE A 232 5.97 -3.91 -17.13
C PHE A 232 5.05 -3.75 -18.35
N PHE A 233 3.73 -3.69 -18.12
CA PHE A 233 2.76 -3.66 -19.20
C PHE A 233 2.76 -2.34 -19.97
N SER A 234 3.05 -1.20 -19.33
CA SER A 234 3.21 0.07 -20.03
C SER A 234 4.39 0.01 -21.02
N LYS A 235 5.55 -0.52 -20.61
CA LYS A 235 6.70 -0.74 -21.50
C LYS A 235 6.37 -1.75 -22.61
N TYR A 236 5.73 -2.86 -22.23
CA TYR A 236 5.36 -3.94 -23.14
C TYR A 236 4.45 -3.47 -24.27
N TYR A 237 3.30 -2.89 -23.92
CA TYR A 237 2.32 -2.43 -24.90
C TYR A 237 2.78 -1.13 -25.60
N GLY A 238 3.64 -0.35 -24.96
CA GLY A 238 4.38 0.75 -25.59
C GLY A 238 5.40 0.32 -26.65
N GLY A 239 5.61 -0.99 -26.85
CA GLY A 239 6.52 -1.53 -27.85
C GLY A 239 7.99 -1.57 -27.41
N LYS A 240 8.28 -1.28 -26.14
CA LYS A 240 9.63 -1.32 -25.54
C LYS A 240 9.91 -2.71 -24.96
N TRP A 241 9.83 -3.73 -25.82
CA TRP A 241 9.91 -5.14 -25.42
C TRP A 241 11.17 -5.51 -24.65
N GLN A 242 12.33 -5.01 -25.10
CA GLN A 242 13.59 -5.27 -24.41
C GLN A 242 13.62 -4.64 -23.01
N GLU A 243 13.13 -3.41 -22.88
CA GLU A 243 13.07 -2.74 -21.57
C GLU A 243 12.09 -3.44 -20.61
N ALA A 244 10.97 -3.96 -21.12
CA ALA A 244 10.04 -4.76 -20.32
C ALA A 244 10.68 -6.06 -19.82
N LYS A 245 11.48 -6.73 -20.66
CA LYS A 245 12.25 -7.92 -20.29
C LYS A 245 13.32 -7.60 -19.24
N ASP A 246 14.14 -6.58 -19.49
CA ASP A 246 15.20 -6.16 -18.56
C ASP A 246 14.61 -5.75 -17.19
N PHE A 247 13.43 -5.12 -17.20
CA PHE A 247 12.69 -4.79 -15.97
C PHE A 247 12.26 -6.02 -15.18
N ALA A 248 11.68 -7.03 -15.87
CA ALA A 248 11.27 -8.28 -15.24
C ALA A 248 12.46 -9.03 -14.62
N GLU A 249 13.59 -9.13 -15.34
CA GLU A 249 14.82 -9.75 -14.84
C GLU A 249 15.39 -8.99 -13.63
N ARG A 250 15.36 -7.66 -13.65
CA ARG A 250 15.76 -6.84 -12.49
C ARG A 250 14.90 -7.15 -11.26
N ALA A 251 13.58 -7.27 -11.43
CA ALA A 251 12.67 -7.58 -10.33
C ALA A 251 12.87 -9.00 -9.77
N GLU A 252 13.12 -9.99 -10.63
CA GLU A 252 13.49 -11.36 -10.24
C GLU A 252 14.76 -11.38 -9.39
N ASN A 253 15.80 -10.67 -9.83
CA ASN A 253 17.07 -10.56 -9.10
C ASN A 253 16.94 -9.87 -7.74
N MET A 254 15.87 -9.11 -7.51
CA MET A 254 15.54 -8.51 -6.21
C MET A 254 14.74 -9.43 -5.29
N GLY A 255 14.41 -10.65 -5.73
CA GLY A 255 13.69 -11.66 -4.94
C GLY A 255 12.18 -11.70 -5.18
N TYR A 256 11.67 -11.02 -6.21
CA TYR A 256 10.23 -10.94 -6.50
C TYR A 256 9.75 -12.01 -7.49
N GLU A 257 10.43 -13.16 -7.52
CA GLU A 257 10.21 -14.25 -8.47
C GLU A 257 8.73 -14.68 -8.62
N PRO A 258 7.95 -14.86 -7.53
CA PRO A 258 6.54 -15.24 -7.66
C PRO A 258 5.68 -14.23 -8.41
N PHE A 259 6.05 -12.93 -8.36
CA PHE A 259 5.33 -11.86 -9.04
C PHE A 259 5.77 -11.69 -10.49
N VAL A 260 7.03 -11.99 -10.79
CA VAL A 260 7.63 -11.85 -12.14
C VAL A 260 7.23 -13.01 -13.06
N MET A 261 6.99 -14.20 -12.50
CA MET A 261 6.69 -15.41 -13.26
C MET A 261 5.55 -15.24 -14.30
N PRO A 262 4.39 -14.62 -14.00
CA PRO A 262 3.36 -14.35 -15.00
C PRO A 262 3.81 -13.42 -16.14
N LEU A 263 4.73 -12.49 -15.87
CA LEU A 263 5.26 -11.55 -16.86
C LEU A 263 6.26 -12.24 -17.81
N LYS A 264 7.12 -13.11 -17.26
CA LYS A 264 8.01 -13.98 -18.05
C LYS A 264 7.20 -14.90 -18.95
N LEU A 265 6.14 -15.53 -18.41
CA LEU A 265 5.19 -16.33 -19.19
C LEU A 265 4.59 -15.52 -20.34
N LYS A 266 4.23 -14.25 -20.12
CA LYS A 266 3.69 -13.40 -21.18
C LYS A 266 4.70 -13.11 -22.28
N LEU A 267 5.95 -12.77 -21.93
CA LEU A 267 7.04 -12.58 -22.91
C LEU A 267 7.31 -13.85 -23.71
N LEU A 268 7.36 -15.00 -23.04
CA LEU A 268 7.61 -16.31 -23.64
C LEU A 268 6.45 -16.72 -24.56
N GLU A 269 5.20 -16.50 -24.16
CA GLU A 269 4.01 -16.77 -24.97
C GLU A 269 4.09 -16.03 -26.31
N ASP A 270 4.33 -14.71 -26.27
CA ASP A 270 4.35 -13.90 -27.49
C ASP A 270 5.62 -14.16 -28.33
N SER A 271 6.75 -14.48 -27.68
CA SER A 271 7.96 -14.97 -28.38
C SER A 271 7.68 -16.28 -29.11
N CYS A 272 7.03 -17.24 -28.46
CA CYS A 272 6.65 -18.51 -29.06
C CYS A 272 5.66 -18.32 -30.21
N LYS A 273 4.63 -17.48 -30.06
CA LYS A 273 3.70 -17.17 -31.16
C LYS A 273 4.43 -16.60 -32.38
N LYS A 274 5.39 -15.70 -32.16
CA LYS A 274 6.19 -15.10 -33.22
C LYS A 274 7.16 -16.09 -33.87
N LEU A 275 7.78 -16.95 -33.07
CA LEU A 275 8.72 -17.98 -33.53
C LEU A 275 8.01 -19.08 -34.32
N LEU A 276 6.89 -19.58 -33.78
CA LEU A 276 6.15 -20.70 -34.34
C LEU A 276 5.32 -20.30 -35.55
N GLY A 277 4.71 -19.11 -35.59
CA GLY A 277 4.00 -18.58 -36.77
C GLY A 277 3.35 -19.67 -37.65
N ASP A 278 3.89 -19.83 -38.87
CA ASP A 278 3.62 -20.97 -39.77
C ASP A 278 4.80 -21.99 -39.84
N ARG A 279 5.87 -21.78 -39.07
CA ARG A 279 7.08 -22.62 -39.05
C ARG A 279 6.82 -23.91 -38.29
N ASN A 280 7.36 -25.02 -38.80
CA ASN A 280 7.44 -26.25 -38.02
C ASN A 280 8.58 -26.15 -37.00
N VAL A 281 8.42 -26.85 -35.88
CA VAL A 281 9.41 -26.90 -34.80
C VAL A 281 10.76 -27.44 -35.29
N GLU A 282 10.75 -28.35 -36.25
CA GLU A 282 11.96 -28.91 -36.90
C GLU A 282 12.79 -27.85 -37.66
N GLU A 283 12.22 -26.66 -37.89
CA GLU A 283 12.88 -25.54 -38.57
C GLU A 283 13.47 -24.52 -37.58
N LEU A 284 13.37 -24.77 -36.27
CA LEU A 284 13.90 -23.91 -35.23
C LEU A 284 15.39 -24.19 -34.97
N SER A 285 16.14 -23.14 -34.63
CA SER A 285 17.50 -23.30 -34.09
C SER A 285 17.46 -23.88 -32.66
N GLU A 286 18.60 -24.35 -32.17
CA GLU A 286 18.74 -24.82 -30.78
C GLU A 286 18.30 -23.74 -29.77
N ASP A 287 18.70 -22.48 -29.98
CA ASP A 287 18.28 -21.36 -29.13
C ASP A 287 16.76 -21.09 -29.20
N GLU A 288 16.15 -21.22 -30.37
CA GLU A 288 14.70 -21.06 -30.54
C GLU A 288 13.93 -22.22 -29.88
N CYS A 289 14.46 -23.45 -29.97
CA CYS A 289 13.93 -24.61 -29.26
C CYS A 289 13.97 -24.41 -27.73
N LEU A 290 15.04 -23.82 -27.19
CA LEU A 290 15.15 -23.53 -25.76
C LEU A 290 14.05 -22.58 -25.28
N VAL A 291 13.73 -21.53 -26.05
CA VAL A 291 12.64 -20.59 -25.73
C VAL A 291 11.28 -21.30 -25.70
N VAL A 292 11.02 -22.18 -26.67
CA VAL A 292 9.77 -22.96 -26.71
C VAL A 292 9.73 -23.97 -25.57
N CYS A 293 10.83 -24.65 -25.27
CA CYS A 293 10.94 -25.58 -24.14
C CYS A 293 10.65 -24.88 -22.81
N GLU A 294 11.24 -23.70 -22.60
CA GLU A 294 11.01 -22.90 -21.39
C GLU A 294 9.52 -22.57 -21.23
N TYR A 295 8.87 -22.06 -22.28
CA TYR A 295 7.43 -21.77 -22.26
C TYR A 295 6.58 -23.01 -21.91
N VAL A 296 6.86 -24.14 -22.54
CA VAL A 296 6.11 -25.39 -22.38
C VAL A 296 6.31 -25.98 -20.98
N MET A 297 7.53 -25.89 -20.43
CA MET A 297 7.84 -26.30 -19.05
C MET A 297 7.09 -25.44 -18.03
N LEU A 298 7.03 -24.12 -18.24
CA LEU A 298 6.36 -23.20 -17.32
C LEU A 298 4.82 -23.27 -17.42
N THR A 299 4.27 -23.69 -18.56
CA THR A 299 2.82 -23.90 -18.74
C THR A 299 2.35 -25.31 -18.35
N GLY A 300 3.26 -26.18 -17.93
CA GLY A 300 2.95 -27.55 -17.49
C GLY A 300 2.64 -28.52 -18.63
N GLN A 301 2.97 -28.18 -19.88
CA GLN A 301 2.72 -29.00 -21.06
C GLN A 301 3.90 -29.97 -21.32
N TYR A 302 4.34 -30.67 -20.28
CA TYR A 302 5.62 -31.43 -20.26
C TYR A 302 5.78 -32.45 -21.39
N ASP A 303 4.69 -33.05 -21.86
CA ASP A 303 4.72 -34.01 -22.98
C ASP A 303 5.21 -33.38 -24.30
N GLN A 304 4.95 -32.08 -24.50
CA GLN A 304 5.46 -31.34 -25.65
C GLN A 304 6.93 -30.93 -25.45
N ALA A 305 7.35 -30.64 -24.21
CA ALA A 305 8.73 -30.22 -23.93
C ALA A 305 9.73 -31.32 -24.28
N VAL A 306 9.41 -32.58 -23.95
CA VAL A 306 10.25 -33.75 -24.29
C VAL A 306 10.43 -33.89 -25.80
N SER A 307 9.41 -33.56 -26.59
CA SER A 307 9.49 -33.62 -28.05
C SER A 307 10.41 -32.55 -28.65
N TYR A 308 10.65 -31.45 -27.94
CA TYR A 308 11.48 -30.32 -28.38
C TYR A 308 12.94 -30.43 -27.93
N THR A 309 13.24 -31.21 -26.90
CA THR A 309 14.62 -31.46 -26.42
C THR A 309 15.38 -32.56 -27.16
N HIS A 310 14.73 -33.25 -28.10
CA HIS A 310 15.29 -34.41 -28.83
C HIS A 310 15.57 -34.14 -30.32
N LEU A 311 15.46 -32.87 -30.77
CA LEU A 311 15.85 -32.39 -32.10
C LEU A 311 17.26 -31.80 -32.07
#